data_AF-A0A4U6XKQ4-F1
#
_entry.id   AF-A0A4U6XKQ4-F1
#
_cell.length_a   1.000
_cell.length_b   1.000
_cell.length_c   1.000
_cell.angle_alpha   90.00
_cell.angle_beta   90.00
_cell.angle_gamma   90.00
#
_symmetry.space_group_name_H-M   'P 1'
#
loop_
_entity.id
_entity.type
_entity.pdbx_description
1 polymer ?
#
loop_
_entity_poly.entity_id
_entity_poly.type
_entity_poly.pdbx_seq_one_letter_code
_entity_poly.pdbx_strand_id
1 'polypeptide(L)'
;MRPGHNPHSPVDSQKQEKSVAAFCGLLRGRGGYMEAGMESQRTEFQDLNSVHHHLKVEWAAACGTDVEKQLIRRPLGEIDVAPSCDSLMRDNYVNCNNGGVGGKVQVGCLIYT
;
A
#
# COMPACT_ATOMS: atom_id res chain seq x y z
N MET A 1 -32.56 12.45 -9.04
CA MET A 1 -31.52 11.96 -8.12
C MET A 1 -30.29 12.83 -8.35
N ARG A 2 -29.88 13.62 -7.36
CA ARG A 2 -28.66 14.44 -7.48
C ARG A 2 -27.45 13.50 -7.36
N PRO A 3 -26.49 13.51 -8.29
CA PRO A 3 -25.26 12.74 -8.13
C PRO A 3 -24.58 13.21 -6.84
N GLY A 4 -24.20 12.26 -5.98
CA GLY A 4 -23.47 12.56 -4.75
C GLY A 4 -22.23 13.38 -5.09
N HIS A 5 -22.23 14.65 -4.69
CA HIS A 5 -21.08 15.53 -4.82
C HIS A 5 -20.01 14.97 -3.89
N ASN A 6 -19.06 14.24 -4.46
CA ASN A 6 -17.81 13.94 -3.79
C ASN A 6 -16.97 15.23 -3.88
N PRO A 7 -16.71 15.94 -2.76
CA PRO A 7 -16.03 17.24 -2.79
C PRO A 7 -14.54 17.12 -3.16
N HIS A 8 -14.06 15.90 -3.34
CA HIS A 8 -12.68 15.59 -3.69
C HIS A 8 -12.55 15.33 -5.18
N SER A 9 -11.56 15.98 -5.80
CA SER A 9 -11.15 15.70 -7.17
C SER A 9 -10.89 14.21 -7.34
N PRO A 10 -11.30 13.59 -8.47
CA PRO A 10 -11.04 12.18 -8.69
C PRO A 10 -9.53 11.92 -8.64
N VAL A 11 -9.16 10.88 -7.90
CA VAL A 11 -7.77 10.42 -7.85
C VAL A 11 -7.29 10.07 -9.25
N ASP A 12 -6.07 10.51 -9.61
CA ASP A 12 -5.44 10.06 -10.84
C ASP A 12 -5.02 8.58 -10.69
N SER A 13 -5.91 7.67 -11.12
CA SER A 13 -5.69 6.21 -11.08
C SER A 13 -4.40 5.80 -11.77
N GLN A 14 -4.03 6.45 -12.88
CA GLN A 14 -2.82 6.08 -13.62
C GLN A 14 -1.57 6.49 -12.84
N LYS A 15 -1.58 7.68 -12.23
CA LYS A 15 -0.48 8.13 -11.36
C LYS A 15 -0.39 7.26 -10.11
N GLN A 16 -1.52 6.87 -9.53
CA GLN A 16 -1.54 5.98 -8.36
C GLN A 16 -0.94 4.61 -8.68
N GLU A 17 -1.35 3.96 -9.78
CA GLU A 17 -0.77 2.67 -10.19
C GLU A 17 0.73 2.76 -10.49
N LYS A 18 1.18 3.82 -11.17
CA LYS A 18 2.61 4.05 -11.44
C LYS A 18 3.41 4.28 -10.15
N SER A 19 2.86 5.05 -9.21
CA SER A 19 3.50 5.31 -7.92
C SER A 19 3.56 4.06 -7.04
N VAL A 20 2.53 3.23 -7.04
CA VAL A 20 2.53 1.92 -6.36
C VAL A 20 3.63 1.03 -6.93
N ALA A 21 3.72 0.89 -8.26
CA ALA A 21 4.77 0.08 -8.89
C ALA A 21 6.18 0.61 -8.57
N ALA A 22 6.37 1.93 -8.58
CA ALA A 22 7.63 2.56 -8.21
C ALA A 22 7.98 2.32 -6.73
N PHE A 23 7.02 2.52 -5.83
CA PHE A 23 7.20 2.31 -4.40
C PHE A 23 7.52 0.84 -4.07
N CYS A 24 6.69 -0.11 -4.54
CA CYS A 24 6.95 -1.54 -4.36
C CYS A 24 8.27 -1.99 -5.04
N GLY A 25 8.67 -1.33 -6.13
CA GLY A 25 9.97 -1.51 -6.79
C GLY A 25 11.16 -1.04 -5.95
N LEU A 26 11.06 0.13 -5.30
CA LEU A 26 12.11 0.67 -4.41
C LEU A 26 12.34 -0.22 -3.19
N LEU A 27 11.30 -0.86 -2.67
CA LEU A 27 11.39 -1.77 -1.53
C LEU A 27 12.27 -2.99 -1.82
N ARG A 28 12.42 -3.38 -3.11
CA ARG A 28 13.39 -4.41 -3.53
C ARG A 28 14.83 -3.98 -3.27
N GLY A 29 15.15 -2.70 -3.43
CA GLY A 29 16.50 -2.15 -3.25
C GLY A 29 16.90 -1.94 -1.79
N ARG A 30 15.94 -1.91 -0.86
CA ARG A 30 16.16 -1.71 0.59
C ARG A 30 16.23 -3.02 1.39
N GLY A 31 16.49 -4.15 0.73
CA GLY A 31 16.54 -5.48 1.36
C GLY A 31 15.30 -6.33 1.09
N GLY A 32 14.13 -5.71 0.81
CA GLY A 32 12.93 -6.44 0.38
C GLY A 32 12.19 -7.18 1.49
N TYR A 33 12.64 -7.08 2.73
CA TYR A 33 12.00 -7.64 3.92
C TYR A 33 11.75 -6.55 4.97
N MET A 34 10.81 -6.82 5.87
CA MET A 34 10.52 -6.00 7.04
C MET A 34 10.35 -6.90 8.26
N GLU A 35 10.73 -6.37 9.42
CA GLU A 35 10.82 -7.08 10.70
C GLU A 35 10.19 -6.22 11.80
N ALA A 36 9.90 -6.84 12.95
CA ALA A 36 9.43 -6.12 14.12
C ALA A 36 10.47 -5.05 14.54
N GLY A 37 10.01 -3.81 14.71
CA GLY A 37 10.85 -2.68 15.11
C GLY A 37 11.55 -1.94 13.96
N MET A 38 11.47 -2.42 12.72
CA MET A 38 11.93 -1.63 11.57
C MET A 38 11.04 -0.41 11.32
N GLU A 39 11.65 0.67 10.85
CA GLU A 39 10.91 1.87 10.45
C GLU A 39 9.98 1.58 9.27
N SER A 40 8.76 2.13 9.34
CA SER A 40 7.80 2.07 8.24
C SER A 40 8.39 2.67 6.97
N GLN A 41 8.24 1.97 5.85
CA GLN A 41 8.60 2.51 4.55
C GLN A 41 7.42 3.31 4.02
N ARG A 42 7.61 4.58 3.70
CA ARG A 42 6.53 5.45 3.23
C ARG A 42 6.98 6.40 2.14
N THR A 43 6.04 6.75 1.27
CA THR A 43 6.16 7.80 0.26
C THR A 43 4.86 8.60 0.23
N GLU A 44 4.99 9.92 0.24
CA GLU A 44 3.88 10.84 0.17
C GLU A 44 4.07 11.76 -1.04
N PHE A 45 3.01 11.96 -1.83
CA PHE A 45 3.06 12.85 -2.98
C PHE A 45 1.69 13.45 -3.27
N GLN A 46 1.68 14.57 -4.00
CA GLN A 46 0.44 15.19 -4.48
C GLN A 46 0.29 14.97 -5.99
N ASP A 47 -0.93 14.69 -6.44
CA ASP A 47 -1.24 14.64 -7.88
C ASP A 47 -1.65 16.01 -8.46
N LEU A 48 -1.88 16.04 -9.77
CA LEU A 48 -2.28 17.26 -10.49
C LEU A 48 -3.68 17.76 -10.07
N ASN A 49 -4.46 16.91 -9.42
CA ASN A 49 -5.78 17.19 -8.90
C ASN A 49 -5.75 17.64 -7.43
N SER A 50 -4.55 17.93 -6.91
CA SER A 50 -4.27 18.26 -5.51
C SER A 50 -4.67 17.17 -4.51
N VAL A 51 -4.82 15.92 -4.97
CA VAL A 51 -5.05 14.79 -4.08
C VAL A 51 -3.73 14.35 -3.47
N HIS A 52 -3.74 14.16 -2.14
CA HIS A 52 -2.60 13.63 -1.41
C HIS A 52 -2.63 12.11 -1.42
N HIS A 53 -1.52 11.52 -1.84
CA HIS A 53 -1.30 10.09 -1.89
C HIS A 53 -0.33 9.70 -0.79
N HIS A 54 -0.70 8.70 0.01
CA HIS A 54 0.10 8.19 1.11
C HIS A 54 0.28 6.70 0.90
N LEU A 55 1.48 6.31 0.47
CA LEU A 55 1.85 4.90 0.33
C LEU A 55 2.69 4.50 1.54
N LYS A 56 2.31 3.44 2.24
CA LYS A 56 3.04 2.98 3.44
C LYS A 56 3.04 1.47 3.57
N VAL A 57 4.19 0.90 3.94
CA VAL A 57 4.30 -0.45 4.50
C VAL A 57 4.87 -0.36 5.91
N GLU A 58 4.22 -1.02 6.86
CA GLU A 58 4.67 -1.08 8.25
C GLU A 58 4.47 -2.46 8.86
N TRP A 59 5.27 -2.79 9.87
CA TRP A 59 5.06 -3.97 10.69
C TRP A 59 3.96 -3.70 11.72
N ALA A 60 2.98 -4.60 11.82
CA ALA A 60 1.88 -4.50 12.76
C ALA A 60 2.42 -4.63 14.21
N ALA A 61 2.19 -3.60 15.03
CA ALA A 61 2.76 -3.48 16.38
C ALA A 61 2.43 -4.65 17.33
N ALA A 62 1.31 -5.34 17.09
CA ALA A 62 0.87 -6.50 17.88
C ALA A 62 0.82 -7.79 17.04
N CYS A 63 1.69 -7.94 16.03
CA CYS A 63 1.70 -9.17 15.25
C CYS A 63 2.22 -10.35 16.09
N GLY A 64 1.34 -11.32 16.36
CA GLY A 64 1.73 -12.63 16.88
C GLY A 64 2.18 -13.51 15.73
N THR A 65 3.48 -13.74 15.60
CA THR A 65 4.06 -14.58 14.56
C THR A 65 5.30 -15.31 15.06
N ASP A 66 5.54 -16.50 14.53
CA ASP A 66 6.78 -17.25 14.73
C ASP A 66 7.87 -16.84 13.72
N VAL A 67 7.54 -15.99 12.72
CA VAL A 67 8.51 -15.52 11.73
C VAL A 67 9.15 -14.19 12.13
N GLU A 68 10.48 -14.11 12.07
CA GLU A 68 11.24 -12.90 12.41
C GLU A 68 11.11 -11.80 11.35
N LYS A 69 10.83 -12.18 10.09
CA LYS A 69 10.78 -11.26 8.95
C LYS A 69 9.81 -11.72 7.87
N GLN A 70 9.27 -10.76 7.12
CA GLN A 70 8.42 -11.02 5.95
C GLN A 70 8.89 -10.25 4.73
N LEU A 71 8.74 -10.86 3.56
CA LEU A 71 9.03 -10.22 2.28
C LEU A 71 7.96 -9.16 1.98
N ILE A 72 8.39 -7.91 1.81
CA ILE A 72 7.48 -6.78 1.58
C ILE A 72 6.70 -6.95 0.27
N ARG A 73 7.33 -7.47 -0.78
CA ARG A 73 6.66 -7.66 -2.08
C ARG A 73 5.73 -8.85 -2.13
N ARG A 74 5.96 -9.83 -1.24
CA ARG A 74 5.31 -11.14 -1.21
C ARG A 74 5.12 -11.54 0.25
N PRO A 75 4.18 -10.93 0.97
CA PRO A 75 4.01 -11.16 2.40
C PRO A 75 3.70 -12.63 2.75
N LEU A 76 3.15 -13.39 1.80
CA LEU A 76 2.87 -14.83 1.94
C LEU A 76 4.00 -15.75 1.45
N GLY A 77 5.11 -15.20 0.95
CA GLY A 77 6.31 -15.98 0.57
C GLY A 77 6.25 -16.76 -0.75
N GLU A 78 5.06 -16.99 -1.31
CA GLU A 78 4.90 -17.72 -2.56
C GLU A 78 5.07 -16.81 -3.80
N ILE A 79 5.94 -17.22 -4.73
CA ILE A 79 6.36 -16.40 -5.89
C ILE A 79 5.19 -16.15 -6.86
N ASP A 80 4.35 -17.16 -7.06
CA ASP A 80 3.27 -17.15 -8.07
C ASP A 80 1.87 -16.89 -7.48
N VAL A 81 1.78 -16.70 -6.16
CA VAL A 81 0.49 -16.56 -5.48
C VAL A 81 0.28 -15.10 -5.07
N ALA A 82 -0.89 -14.58 -5.43
CA ALA A 82 -1.40 -13.31 -4.93
C ALA A 82 -1.71 -13.46 -3.42
N PRO A 83 -1.51 -12.41 -2.61
CA PRO A 83 -1.37 -11.04 -3.05
C PRO A 83 0.08 -10.50 -2.99
N SER A 84 0.46 -9.68 -3.97
CA SER A 84 1.73 -8.95 -4.01
C SER A 84 1.57 -7.54 -3.43
N CYS A 85 2.69 -6.86 -3.12
CA CYS A 85 2.65 -5.43 -2.74
C CYS A 85 1.86 -4.59 -3.75
N ASP A 86 2.09 -4.82 -5.05
CA ASP A 86 1.42 -4.12 -6.13
C ASP A 86 -0.10 -4.36 -6.11
N SER A 87 -0.55 -5.61 -5.92
CA SER A 87 -1.98 -5.92 -5.86
C SER A 87 -2.64 -5.41 -4.59
N LEU A 88 -1.98 -5.53 -3.42
CA LEU A 88 -2.51 -5.07 -2.14
C LEU A 88 -2.75 -3.56 -2.12
N MET A 89 -1.75 -2.80 -2.57
CA MET A 89 -1.84 -1.35 -2.64
C MET A 89 -2.88 -0.89 -3.67
N ARG A 90 -3.00 -1.60 -4.80
CA ARG A 90 -4.03 -1.35 -5.80
C ARG A 90 -5.42 -1.66 -5.26
N ASP A 91 -5.59 -2.77 -4.56
CA ASP A 91 -6.87 -3.19 -3.98
C ASP A 91 -7.31 -2.22 -2.88
N ASN A 92 -6.39 -1.70 -2.07
CA ASN A 92 -6.66 -0.62 -1.11
C ASN A 92 -7.24 0.62 -1.78
N TYR A 93 -6.72 0.97 -2.95
CA TYR A 93 -7.20 2.12 -3.72
C TYR A 93 -8.56 1.84 -4.37
N VAL A 94 -8.70 0.73 -5.09
CA VAL A 94 -9.89 0.38 -5.87
C VAL A 94 -11.10 0.13 -4.98
N ASN A 95 -10.90 -0.50 -3.81
CA ASN A 95 -12.00 -0.82 -2.89
C ASN A 95 -12.32 0.30 -1.90
N CYS A 96 -11.64 1.45 -1.98
CA CYS A 96 -11.92 2.59 -1.12
C CYS A 96 -13.08 3.43 -1.68
N ASN A 97 -14.27 3.24 -1.12
CA ASN A 97 -15.52 3.89 -1.55
C ASN A 97 -15.70 5.34 -1.05
N ASN A 98 -14.65 6.01 -0.55
CA ASN A 98 -14.74 7.34 0.07
C ASN A 98 -14.08 8.49 -0.73
N GLY A 99 -13.76 8.27 -2.01
CA GLY A 99 -13.21 9.33 -2.87
C GLY A 99 -11.69 9.41 -2.99
N GLY A 100 -10.97 8.41 -2.47
CA GLY A 100 -9.53 8.27 -2.69
C GLY A 100 -8.69 8.15 -1.42
N VAL A 101 -7.56 7.46 -1.56
CA VAL A 101 -6.39 7.34 -0.66
C VAL A 101 -6.71 7.14 0.83
N GLY A 102 -6.49 5.92 1.34
CA GLY A 102 -6.63 5.64 2.78
C GLY A 102 -7.13 4.24 3.14
N GLY A 103 -7.34 3.36 2.16
CA GLY A 103 -7.53 1.95 2.43
C GLY A 103 -6.28 1.35 3.07
N LYS A 104 -6.45 0.44 4.02
CA LYS A 104 -5.35 -0.36 4.55
C LYS A 104 -5.71 -1.83 4.53
N VAL A 105 -4.72 -2.66 4.23
CA VAL A 105 -4.84 -4.12 4.26
C VAL A 105 -3.67 -4.68 5.04
N GLN A 106 -3.96 -5.63 5.92
CA GLN A 106 -2.94 -6.36 6.64
C GLN A 106 -2.81 -7.76 6.04
N VAL A 107 -1.58 -8.17 5.71
CA VAL A 107 -1.25 -9.52 5.26
C VAL A 107 -0.10 -10.07 6.08
N GLY A 108 -0.38 -11.07 6.92
CA GLY A 108 0.52 -11.47 8.00
C GLY A 108 0.75 -10.31 8.97
N CYS A 109 2.00 -9.93 9.16
CA CYS A 109 2.43 -8.80 9.99
C CYS A 109 2.65 -7.51 9.20
N LEU A 110 2.47 -7.50 7.88
CA LEU A 110 2.69 -6.30 7.07
C LEU A 110 1.36 -5.61 6.81
N ILE A 111 1.30 -4.32 7.13
CA ILE A 111 0.17 -3.44 6.83
C ILE A 111 0.56 -2.57 5.63
N TYR A 112 -0.26 -2.60 4.59
CA TYR A 112 -0.13 -1.82 3.36
C TYR A 112 -1.19 -0.72 3.38
N THR A 113 -0.80 0.52 3.11
CA THR A 113 -1.67 1.70 2.96
C THR A 113 -1.41 2.32 1.60
#